data_AF-A0A5C5VZD2-F1
#
_entry.id   AF-A0A5C5VZD2-F1
#
_cell.length_a   1.000
_cell.length_b   1.000
_cell.length_c   1.000
_cell.angle_alpha   90.00
_cell.angle_beta   90.00
_cell.angle_gamma   90.00
#
_symmetry.space_group_name_H-M   'P 1'
#
loop_
_entity.id
_entity.type
_entity.pdbx_description
1 polymer ?
#
loop_
_entity_poly.entity_id
_entity_poly.type
_entity_poly.pdbx_seq_one_letter_code
_entity_poly.pdbx_strand_id
1 'polypeptide(L)'
;MNTNFLRSWFARTAAGMAACCGLLAGRALGNDACGNAVLRPVPVTVFGSTTGATVDVELPGCGDAISSPGVWYRVIGTGTTMTAATCDPLTNYDTIVSVYCGSCTTLSCVGSNDNFCGQQSSVSWCSVAGANYYILVHGANGESGNFFLHLDESGPPCTPSQSCASYGACCIAGACSIRTPASCLSLGGAYGGDYSNCDAGGPTEFDYSATPNAPIGDLASVDSTILVLDSFTVGDVNVIVNIPDHTYIGDLVLLLQHEASQFSIWWRYCSFQDGLDIELDDEGAFPVCSSPTIGNMKTAGFFSRLLAEFDGGNSAGGWTLTVSDAASGDTGTLVSWGLRLRPPGAQACDTYAVGDLNCDGAVNILDINPFTLALADPAGYAATFPSCDINLADINGDHSIDILDINPFVALLSGG
;
A
#
# COMPACT_ATOMS: atom_id res chain seq x y z
N MET A 1 72.69 -14.81 1.12
CA MET A 1 71.52 -15.50 1.70
C MET A 1 70.56 -14.42 2.14
N ASN A 2 69.51 -14.23 1.36
CA ASN A 2 68.86 -12.94 1.18
C ASN A 2 67.51 -12.89 1.92
N THR A 3 67.34 -11.83 2.71
CA THR A 3 66.16 -11.51 3.52
C THR A 3 64.95 -11.19 2.64
N ASN A 4 64.14 -12.19 2.28
CA ASN A 4 62.98 -11.96 1.40
C ASN A 4 61.73 -12.81 1.73
N PHE A 5 61.59 -13.32 2.96
CA PHE A 5 60.45 -14.19 3.34
C PHE A 5 59.42 -13.57 4.30
N LEU A 6 59.46 -12.25 4.57
CA LEU A 6 58.48 -11.58 5.45
C LEU A 6 57.72 -10.41 4.80
N ARG A 7 57.72 -10.30 3.46
CA ARG A 7 56.95 -9.27 2.73
C ARG A 7 55.77 -9.81 1.90
N SER A 8 55.48 -11.10 1.92
CA SER A 8 54.40 -11.70 1.11
C SER A 8 53.10 -12.00 1.88
N TRP A 9 53.04 -11.75 3.19
CA TRP A 9 51.84 -11.97 4.01
C TRP A 9 50.98 -10.71 4.29
N PHE A 10 51.35 -9.54 3.76
CA PHE A 10 50.58 -8.30 3.88
C PHE A 10 50.07 -7.74 2.55
N ALA A 11 50.08 -8.53 1.47
CA ALA A 11 49.67 -8.08 0.13
C ALA A 11 48.54 -8.90 -0.51
N ARG A 12 47.73 -9.62 0.29
CA ARG A 12 46.53 -10.35 -0.18
C ARG A 12 45.22 -10.00 0.54
N THR A 13 45.19 -8.95 1.36
CA THR A 13 43.94 -8.45 1.98
C THR A 13 43.49 -7.08 1.46
N ALA A 14 44.21 -6.46 0.53
CA ALA A 14 43.85 -5.13 0.01
C ALA A 14 43.06 -5.13 -1.32
N ALA A 15 42.95 -6.27 -2.02
CA ALA A 15 42.26 -6.35 -3.33
C ALA A 15 40.82 -6.89 -3.26
N GLY A 16 40.38 -7.42 -2.11
CA GLY A 16 38.98 -7.84 -1.88
C GLY A 16 38.10 -6.80 -1.18
N MET A 17 38.70 -5.74 -0.62
CA MET A 17 37.98 -4.63 0.03
C MET A 17 37.77 -3.41 -0.89
N ALA A 18 38.42 -3.38 -2.06
CA ALA A 18 38.29 -2.28 -3.02
C ALA A 18 37.14 -2.44 -4.02
N ALA A 19 36.45 -3.59 -4.03
CA ALA A 19 35.21 -3.80 -4.81
C ALA A 19 33.93 -3.48 -4.03
N CYS A 20 34.04 -3.05 -2.77
CA CYS A 20 32.92 -2.50 -1.98
C CYS A 20 32.93 -0.96 -1.94
N CYS A 21 33.97 -0.32 -2.47
CA CYS A 21 34.17 1.13 -2.42
C CYS A 21 33.87 1.79 -3.79
N GLY A 22 32.71 1.46 -4.36
CA GLY A 22 32.25 1.99 -5.65
C GLY A 22 30.73 1.97 -5.88
N LEU A 23 29.94 1.44 -4.94
CA LEU A 23 28.47 1.52 -4.96
C LEU A 23 27.95 1.78 -3.54
N LEU A 24 28.34 2.91 -2.96
CA LEU A 24 27.54 3.55 -1.91
C LEU A 24 26.93 4.81 -2.52
N ALA A 25 26.00 4.62 -3.46
CA ALA A 25 24.82 5.47 -3.41
C ALA A 25 24.18 5.16 -2.05
N GLY A 26 24.06 6.18 -1.19
CA GLY A 26 23.50 6.02 0.14
C GLY A 26 22.22 5.19 0.06
N ARG A 27 22.07 4.20 0.95
CA ARG A 27 20.75 3.61 1.14
C ARG A 27 19.82 4.77 1.48
N ALA A 28 18.89 5.08 0.58
CA ALA A 28 17.85 6.06 0.83
C ALA A 28 17.20 5.67 2.17
N LEU A 29 17.01 6.65 3.06
CA LEU A 29 16.20 6.41 4.24
C LEU A 29 14.82 5.96 3.75
N GLY A 30 14.34 4.82 4.27
CA GLY A 30 13.11 4.21 3.77
C GLY A 30 11.91 5.15 3.80
N ASN A 31 11.95 6.17 4.65
CA ASN A 31 10.90 7.15 4.86
C ASN A 31 11.33 8.61 4.59
N ASP A 32 12.27 8.79 3.66
CA ASP A 32 12.73 10.12 3.22
C ASP A 32 11.65 10.89 2.44
N ALA A 33 10.85 10.18 1.64
CA ALA A 33 9.78 10.77 0.86
C ALA A 33 8.41 10.57 1.52
N CYS A 34 7.49 11.54 1.37
CA CYS A 34 6.11 11.43 1.86
C CYS A 34 5.41 10.14 1.41
N GLY A 35 5.61 9.71 0.15
CA GLY A 35 5.01 8.48 -0.38
C GLY A 35 5.42 7.21 0.38
N ASN A 36 6.57 7.26 1.06
CA ASN A 36 7.10 6.16 1.87
C ASN A 36 6.99 6.43 3.39
N ALA A 37 6.09 7.34 3.79
CA ALA A 37 5.85 7.64 5.20
C ALA A 37 5.53 6.37 5.99
N VAL A 38 6.27 6.11 7.08
CA VAL A 38 6.08 4.88 7.86
C VAL A 38 4.81 4.99 8.69
N LEU A 39 3.85 4.09 8.46
CA LEU A 39 2.67 3.98 9.30
C LEU A 39 3.06 3.55 10.72
N ARG A 40 2.50 4.24 11.72
CA ARG A 40 2.71 3.92 13.13
C ARG A 40 1.38 3.80 13.87
N PRO A 41 1.18 2.73 14.68
CA PRO A 41 0.05 2.68 15.59
C PRO A 41 0.19 3.77 16.65
N VAL A 42 -0.92 4.22 17.21
CA VAL A 42 -0.94 5.18 18.32
C VAL A 42 -1.67 4.51 19.49
N PRO A 43 -1.18 4.63 20.74
CA PRO A 43 0.03 5.32 21.16
C PRO A 43 1.32 4.52 20.87
N VAL A 44 2.40 5.22 20.51
CA VAL A 44 3.72 4.60 20.33
C VAL A 44 4.84 5.60 20.57
N THR A 45 6.03 5.09 20.87
CA THR A 45 7.28 5.85 20.83
C THR A 45 8.22 5.23 19.82
N VAL A 46 8.74 6.05 18.90
CA VAL A 46 9.60 5.61 17.80
C VAL A 46 10.95 6.30 17.91
N PHE A 47 12.04 5.53 17.79
CA PHE A 47 13.38 6.09 17.60
C PHE A 47 13.63 6.31 16.10
N GLY A 48 14.14 7.49 15.73
CA GLY A 48 14.41 7.88 14.35
C GLY A 48 15.63 8.79 14.20
N SER A 49 16.01 9.05 12.95
CA SER A 49 17.08 9.99 12.61
C SER A 49 16.78 10.69 11.28
N THR A 50 17.05 12.00 11.21
CA THR A 50 17.03 12.79 9.97
C THR A 50 18.39 12.82 9.28
N THR A 51 19.41 12.15 9.84
CA THR A 51 20.75 12.12 9.27
C THR A 51 20.75 11.33 7.96
N GLY A 52 21.08 12.00 6.85
CA GLY A 52 21.11 11.41 5.51
C GLY A 52 19.78 11.50 4.75
N ALA A 53 18.77 12.18 5.32
CA ALA A 53 17.55 12.55 4.62
C ALA A 53 17.78 13.68 3.61
N THR A 54 16.79 13.92 2.76
CA THR A 54 16.72 15.07 1.85
C THR A 54 15.73 16.12 2.36
N VAL A 55 15.81 17.32 1.79
CA VAL A 55 14.90 18.41 2.12
C VAL A 55 13.64 18.27 1.27
N ASP A 56 12.47 18.22 1.91
CA ASP A 56 11.17 18.20 1.24
C ASP A 56 10.79 19.59 0.70
N VAL A 57 11.29 19.90 -0.48
CA VAL A 57 10.94 21.13 -1.21
C VAL A 57 9.52 21.06 -1.77
N GLU A 58 8.91 22.22 -2.03
CA GLU A 58 7.59 22.37 -2.66
C GLU A 58 6.37 21.92 -1.83
N LEU A 59 6.55 21.69 -0.53
CA LEU A 59 5.42 21.46 0.37
C LEU A 59 4.63 22.74 0.64
N PRO A 60 3.30 22.63 0.86
CA PRO A 60 2.51 23.74 1.37
C PRO A 60 3.09 24.25 2.70
N GLY A 61 3.17 25.59 2.86
CA GLY A 61 3.67 26.18 4.09
C GLY A 61 2.85 25.73 5.31
N CYS A 62 3.54 25.31 6.37
CA CYS A 62 2.93 24.86 7.61
C CYS A 62 3.71 25.42 8.79
N GLY A 63 3.52 26.71 9.08
CA GLY A 63 4.34 27.44 10.04
C GLY A 63 5.74 27.73 9.49
N ASP A 64 6.76 27.19 10.14
CA ASP A 64 8.16 27.37 9.75
C ASP A 64 8.50 26.79 8.37
N ALA A 65 9.50 27.38 7.73
CA ALA A 65 9.95 26.93 6.41
C ALA A 65 10.65 25.58 6.51
N ILE A 66 10.21 24.62 5.70
CA ILE A 66 10.84 23.31 5.57
C ILE A 66 12.10 23.48 4.74
N SER A 67 13.20 23.72 5.43
CA SER A 67 14.51 24.02 4.86
C SER A 67 15.59 23.03 5.28
N SER A 68 15.22 22.04 6.10
CA SER A 68 16.12 21.05 6.66
C SER A 68 15.71 19.64 6.23
N PRO A 69 16.65 18.67 6.23
CA PRO A 69 16.34 17.29 5.97
C PRO A 69 15.29 16.73 6.94
N GLY A 70 14.36 15.92 6.43
CA GLY A 70 13.25 15.40 7.21
C GLY A 70 12.91 13.95 6.91
N VAL A 71 12.19 13.32 7.83
CA VAL A 71 11.67 11.97 7.62
C VAL A 71 10.18 11.91 7.95
N TRP A 72 9.48 11.04 7.23
CA TRP A 72 8.03 10.97 7.27
C TRP A 72 7.50 9.78 8.07
N TYR A 73 6.46 10.06 8.83
CA TYR A 73 5.61 9.07 9.47
C TYR A 73 4.15 9.31 9.07
N ARG A 74 3.32 8.27 9.15
CA ARG A 74 1.88 8.38 8.94
C ARG A 74 1.16 7.80 10.15
N VAL A 75 0.03 8.42 10.52
CA VAL A 75 -0.88 7.91 11.55
C VAL A 75 -2.32 8.00 11.06
N ILE A 76 -3.16 7.10 11.55
CA ILE A 76 -4.61 7.13 11.31
C ILE A 76 -5.29 7.89 12.43
N GLY A 77 -6.10 8.88 12.06
CA GLY A 77 -6.92 9.61 12.99
C GLY A 77 -7.89 8.69 13.71
N THR A 78 -8.09 8.93 15.00
CA THR A 78 -8.98 8.11 15.84
C THR A 78 -10.25 8.85 16.25
N GLY A 79 -10.41 10.10 15.79
CA GLY A 79 -11.54 10.97 16.14
C GLY A 79 -11.33 11.71 17.47
N THR A 80 -10.19 11.52 18.11
CA THR A 80 -9.77 12.24 19.31
C THR A 80 -8.68 13.27 19.01
N THR A 81 -8.28 14.05 20.01
CA THR A 81 -7.08 14.89 19.89
C THR A 81 -5.85 14.00 19.86
N MET A 82 -5.09 14.05 18.77
CA MET A 82 -3.81 13.36 18.64
C MET A 82 -2.65 14.34 18.88
N THR A 83 -1.52 13.81 19.33
CA THR A 83 -0.29 14.58 19.58
C THR A 83 0.92 13.87 19.00
N ALA A 84 1.79 14.63 18.35
CA ALA A 84 3.11 14.23 17.90
C ALA A 84 4.15 15.12 18.60
N ALA A 85 5.04 14.52 19.38
CA ALA A 85 6.04 15.24 20.15
C ALA A 85 7.42 14.61 20.02
N THR A 86 8.46 15.43 19.87
CA THR A 86 9.86 15.01 19.91
C THR A 86 10.53 15.22 21.27
N CYS A 87 9.73 15.64 22.26
CA CYS A 87 10.10 15.93 23.64
C CYS A 87 10.69 14.73 24.38
N ASP A 88 11.98 14.46 24.19
CA ASP A 88 12.74 13.39 24.82
C ASP A 88 14.17 13.83 25.16
N PRO A 89 14.72 13.46 26.33
CA PRO A 89 16.09 13.80 26.71
C PRO A 89 17.19 13.32 25.75
N LEU A 90 16.90 12.31 24.91
CA LEU A 90 17.83 11.75 23.93
C LEU A 90 17.65 12.33 22.52
N THR A 91 16.61 13.14 22.28
CA THR A 91 16.49 13.95 21.05
C THR A 91 17.56 15.05 21.08
N ASN A 92 18.44 15.08 20.07
CA ASN A 92 19.73 15.75 20.17
C ASN A 92 19.95 16.94 19.21
N TYR A 93 18.90 17.45 18.59
CA TYR A 93 18.92 18.60 17.68
C TYR A 93 17.64 19.42 17.81
N ASP A 94 17.64 20.62 17.21
CA ASP A 94 16.47 21.52 17.18
C ASP A 94 15.43 21.00 16.18
N THR A 95 14.35 20.39 16.69
CA THR A 95 13.36 19.69 15.86
C THR A 95 12.19 20.59 15.50
N ILE A 96 11.73 20.51 14.25
CA ILE A 96 10.42 21.00 13.82
C ILE A 96 9.54 19.80 13.48
N VAL A 97 8.31 19.78 14.01
CA VAL A 97 7.29 18.79 13.63
C VAL A 97 6.22 19.49 12.83
N SER A 98 5.97 19.03 11.60
CA SER A 98 4.90 19.50 10.73
C SER A 98 3.92 18.36 10.44
N VAL A 99 2.64 18.59 10.67
CA VAL A 99 1.56 17.63 10.43
C VAL A 99 0.74 18.09 9.23
N TYR A 100 0.51 17.17 8.31
CA TYR A 100 -0.28 17.36 7.10
C TYR A 100 -1.39 16.31 7.00
N CYS A 101 -2.38 16.58 6.18
CA CYS A 101 -3.32 15.58 5.68
C CYS A 101 -3.55 15.77 4.17
N GLY A 102 -4.29 14.86 3.54
CA GLY A 102 -4.47 14.85 2.08
C GLY A 102 -3.67 13.72 1.43
N SER A 103 -3.15 13.97 0.23
CA SER A 103 -2.25 13.05 -0.48
C SER A 103 -0.86 13.67 -0.58
N CYS A 104 0.19 12.88 -0.79
CA CYS A 104 1.55 13.41 -0.95
C CYS A 104 1.73 14.35 -2.17
N THR A 105 0.79 14.38 -3.12
CA THR A 105 0.78 15.33 -4.23
C THR A 105 -0.07 16.57 -3.96
N THR A 106 -0.96 16.51 -2.95
CA THR A 106 -1.89 17.59 -2.58
C THR A 106 -2.05 17.67 -1.05
N LEU A 107 -0.94 17.93 -0.34
CA LEU A 107 -0.97 18.03 1.12
C LEU A 107 -1.67 19.33 1.58
N SER A 108 -2.27 19.28 2.76
CA SER A 108 -2.83 20.41 3.47
C SER A 108 -2.24 20.46 4.88
N CYS A 109 -1.75 21.62 5.30
CA CYS A 109 -1.19 21.81 6.64
C CYS A 109 -2.28 21.61 7.71
N VAL A 110 -1.95 20.81 8.72
CA VAL A 110 -2.75 20.59 9.93
C VAL A 110 -2.22 21.42 11.07
N GLY A 111 -0.91 21.42 11.25
CA GLY A 111 -0.26 22.25 12.24
C GLY A 111 1.22 21.94 12.31
N SER A 112 1.96 22.82 12.97
CA SER A 112 3.38 22.61 13.19
C SER A 112 3.83 23.26 14.48
N ASN A 113 5.01 22.85 14.92
CA ASN A 113 5.72 23.43 16.03
C ASN A 113 7.23 23.26 15.80
N ASP A 114 8.01 24.18 16.38
CA ASP A 114 9.48 24.20 16.37
C ASP A 114 10.01 24.17 17.83
N ASN A 115 9.42 25.00 18.70
CA ASN A 115 9.88 25.17 20.07
C ASN A 115 8.72 25.01 21.07
N PHE A 116 8.65 23.85 21.74
CA PHE A 116 7.65 23.56 22.79
C PHE A 116 8.30 23.20 24.13
N CYS A 117 9.24 22.25 24.14
CA CYS A 117 9.89 21.71 25.35
C CYS A 117 11.40 22.03 25.37
N GLY A 118 11.73 23.30 25.08
CA GLY A 118 13.06 23.73 24.68
C GLY A 118 13.14 23.79 23.15
N GLN A 119 14.26 23.35 22.58
CA GLN A 119 14.52 23.21 21.13
C GLN A 119 13.82 21.97 20.52
N GLN A 120 12.73 21.53 21.13
CA GLN A 120 12.04 20.30 20.74
C GLN A 120 10.56 20.59 20.61
N SER A 121 9.90 19.84 19.74
CA SER A 121 8.60 20.17 19.20
C SER A 121 7.47 19.32 19.76
N SER A 122 6.27 19.91 19.83
CA SER A 122 5.03 19.18 20.10
C SER A 122 3.86 19.82 19.37
N VAL A 123 3.10 19.01 18.63
CA VAL A 123 1.92 19.43 17.87
C VAL A 123 0.75 18.56 18.29
N SER A 124 -0.37 19.18 18.66
CA SER A 124 -1.64 18.50 18.88
C SER A 124 -2.69 18.97 17.87
N TRP A 125 -3.50 18.06 17.36
CA TRP A 125 -4.57 18.38 16.40
C TRP A 125 -5.82 17.54 16.64
N CYS A 126 -6.95 18.07 16.18
CA CYS A 126 -8.23 17.36 16.20
C CYS A 126 -8.33 16.41 15.01
N SER A 127 -8.14 15.12 15.26
CA SER A 127 -8.15 14.10 14.22
C SER A 127 -9.56 13.72 13.77
N VAL A 128 -9.69 13.30 12.52
CA VAL A 128 -10.89 12.65 11.97
C VAL A 128 -10.65 11.14 11.99
N ALA A 129 -11.60 10.37 12.55
CA ALA A 129 -11.50 8.92 12.59
C ALA A 129 -11.33 8.34 11.16
N GLY A 130 -10.31 7.52 10.94
CA GLY A 130 -10.00 6.88 9.66
C GLY A 130 -9.17 7.72 8.68
N ALA A 131 -8.94 9.01 8.97
CA ALA A 131 -8.19 9.89 8.07
C ALA A 131 -6.67 9.74 8.22
N ASN A 132 -5.95 9.81 7.11
CA ASN A 132 -4.49 9.83 7.08
C ASN A 132 -3.92 11.19 7.50
N TYR A 133 -2.97 11.14 8.45
CA TYR A 133 -2.13 12.27 8.83
C TYR A 133 -0.65 11.92 8.58
N TYR A 134 0.04 12.79 7.86
CA TYR A 134 1.46 12.69 7.57
C TYR A 134 2.23 13.62 8.49
N ILE A 135 3.24 13.08 9.17
CA ILE A 135 4.05 13.79 10.15
C ILE A 135 5.47 13.85 9.60
N LEU A 136 5.91 15.06 9.26
CA LEU A 136 7.28 15.36 8.89
C LEU A 136 8.03 15.80 10.13
N VAL A 137 9.05 15.03 10.52
CA VAL A 137 10.04 15.43 11.54
C VAL A 137 11.26 15.96 10.81
N HIS A 138 11.54 17.25 10.93
CA HIS A 138 12.67 17.94 10.33
C HIS A 138 13.36 18.84 11.36
N GLY A 139 14.36 19.62 10.97
CA GLY A 139 15.13 20.47 11.88
C GLY A 139 14.99 21.96 11.63
N ALA A 140 15.33 22.78 12.61
CA ALA A 140 15.50 24.21 12.41
C ALA A 140 16.85 24.52 11.74
N ASN A 141 16.93 25.54 10.89
CA ASN A 141 18.19 26.10 10.35
C ASN A 141 19.15 25.09 9.68
N GLY A 142 18.64 24.02 9.08
CA GLY A 142 19.44 22.96 8.46
C GLY A 142 19.96 21.88 9.42
N GLU A 143 19.54 21.90 10.68
CA GLU A 143 19.92 20.87 11.66
C GLU A 143 19.31 19.50 11.30
N SER A 144 20.04 18.45 11.69
CA SER A 144 19.60 17.06 11.60
C SER A 144 20.23 16.26 12.72
N GLY A 145 19.59 15.16 13.10
CA GLY A 145 20.05 14.35 14.22
C GLY A 145 19.11 13.20 14.56
N ASN A 146 19.31 12.65 15.75
CA ASN A 146 18.50 11.56 16.28
C ASN A 146 17.37 12.14 17.13
N PHE A 147 16.20 11.50 17.07
CA PHE A 147 15.02 11.90 17.85
C PHE A 147 14.25 10.67 18.34
N PHE A 148 13.47 10.90 19.39
CA PHE A 148 12.32 10.07 19.71
C PHE A 148 11.06 10.80 19.28
N LEU A 149 10.13 10.11 18.62
CA LEU A 149 8.81 10.60 18.26
C LEU A 149 7.77 9.89 19.13
N HIS A 150 7.12 10.64 20.01
CA HIS A 150 6.00 10.20 20.82
C HIS A 150 4.70 10.54 20.09
N LEU A 151 3.90 9.52 19.80
CA LEU A 151 2.58 9.64 19.23
C LEU A 151 1.57 9.24 20.30
N ASP A 152 0.61 10.13 20.57
CA ASP A 152 -0.40 9.95 21.60
C ASP A 152 -1.80 10.32 21.08
N GLU A 153 -2.83 9.66 21.61
CA GLU A 153 -4.25 9.88 21.25
C GLU A 153 -5.15 10.04 22.49
N SER A 154 -4.56 10.20 23.67
CA SER A 154 -5.27 10.25 24.96
C SER A 154 -6.01 11.57 25.18
N GLY A 155 -5.88 12.52 24.26
CA GLY A 155 -6.59 13.79 24.34
C GLY A 155 -8.11 13.60 24.12
N PRO A 156 -8.93 14.50 24.68
CA PRO A 156 -10.38 14.38 24.55
C PRO A 156 -10.83 14.51 23.09
N PRO A 157 -12.01 13.96 22.71
CA PRO A 157 -12.66 14.32 21.46
C PRO A 157 -12.81 15.84 21.39
N CYS A 158 -12.43 16.44 20.26
CA CYS A 158 -12.47 17.89 20.07
C CYS A 158 -13.25 18.27 18.82
N THR A 159 -13.88 19.46 18.85
CA THR A 159 -14.74 19.97 17.78
C THR A 159 -14.48 21.47 17.52
N PRO A 160 -14.50 21.93 16.26
CA PRO A 160 -14.58 21.12 15.04
C PRO A 160 -13.28 20.34 14.79
N SER A 161 -13.38 19.09 14.32
CA SER A 161 -12.21 18.38 13.81
C SER A 161 -11.68 19.11 12.57
N GLN A 162 -10.36 19.06 12.37
CA GLN A 162 -9.79 19.62 11.15
C GLN A 162 -10.29 18.80 9.95
N SER A 163 -10.75 19.48 8.90
CA SER A 163 -11.31 18.83 7.70
C SER A 163 -10.22 18.09 6.92
N CYS A 164 -9.98 16.85 7.33
CA CYS A 164 -9.13 15.88 6.67
C CYS A 164 -10.01 14.69 6.32
N ALA A 165 -10.98 14.88 5.42
CA ALA A 165 -11.77 13.76 4.91
C ALA A 165 -10.84 12.78 4.18
N SER A 166 -11.13 11.48 4.19
CA SER A 166 -10.50 10.55 3.27
C SER A 166 -10.63 11.08 1.83
N TYR A 167 -9.63 10.80 1.00
CA TYR A 167 -9.61 11.18 -0.41
C TYR A 167 -9.39 9.93 -1.24
N GLY A 168 -9.93 9.92 -2.46
CA GLY A 168 -9.76 8.84 -3.41
C GLY A 168 -10.03 9.31 -4.83
N ALA A 169 -9.81 8.43 -5.79
CA ALA A 169 -10.17 8.61 -7.18
C ALA A 169 -11.66 8.95 -7.28
N CYS A 170 -11.97 9.99 -8.04
CA CYS A 170 -13.30 10.36 -8.41
C CYS A 170 -13.38 10.50 -9.92
N CYS A 171 -14.19 9.65 -10.54
CA CYS A 171 -14.45 9.68 -11.97
C CYS A 171 -15.68 10.53 -12.27
N ILE A 172 -15.47 11.63 -12.98
CA ILE A 172 -16.54 12.53 -13.44
C ILE A 172 -16.37 12.68 -14.95
N ALA A 173 -17.34 12.22 -15.73
CA ALA A 173 -17.34 12.34 -17.18
C ALA A 173 -16.05 11.83 -17.86
N GLY A 174 -15.56 10.65 -17.44
CA GLY A 174 -14.32 10.06 -17.96
C GLY A 174 -13.02 10.67 -17.44
N ALA A 175 -13.08 11.76 -16.67
CA ALA A 175 -11.90 12.37 -16.05
C ALA A 175 -11.74 11.93 -14.60
N CYS A 176 -10.56 11.42 -14.25
CA CYS A 176 -10.21 11.12 -12.86
C CYS A 176 -9.65 12.35 -12.15
N SER A 177 -10.10 12.60 -10.93
CA SER A 177 -9.47 13.55 -10.01
C SER A 177 -9.53 13.04 -8.56
N ILE A 178 -8.52 13.36 -7.74
CA ILE A 178 -8.54 13.01 -6.32
C ILE A 178 -9.48 13.96 -5.58
N ARG A 179 -10.52 13.42 -4.93
CA ARG A 179 -11.55 14.19 -4.22
C ARG A 179 -11.98 13.47 -2.95
N THR A 180 -12.68 14.20 -2.08
CA THR A 180 -13.40 13.58 -0.97
C THR A 180 -14.62 12.81 -1.50
N PRO A 181 -15.09 11.76 -0.79
CA PRO A 181 -16.29 11.03 -1.18
C PRO A 181 -17.50 11.97 -1.39
N ALA A 182 -17.71 12.91 -0.47
CA ALA A 182 -18.81 13.88 -0.55
C ALA A 182 -18.69 14.84 -1.74
N SER A 183 -17.48 15.31 -2.05
CA SER A 183 -17.25 16.15 -3.24
C SER A 183 -17.43 15.35 -4.52
N CYS A 184 -17.10 14.07 -4.54
CA CYS A 184 -17.26 13.23 -5.72
C CYS A 184 -18.75 13.03 -6.04
N LEU A 185 -19.51 12.58 -5.04
CA LEU A 185 -20.94 12.28 -5.18
C LEU A 185 -21.77 13.54 -5.50
N SER A 186 -21.42 14.70 -4.93
CA SER A 186 -22.14 15.96 -5.22
C SER A 186 -21.93 16.49 -6.64
N LEU A 187 -20.87 16.04 -7.34
CA LEU A 187 -20.60 16.36 -8.73
C LEU A 187 -21.11 15.27 -9.69
N GLY A 188 -21.84 14.26 -9.19
CA GLY A 188 -22.32 13.13 -9.98
C GLY A 188 -21.23 12.13 -10.39
N GLY A 189 -20.08 12.14 -9.70
CA GLY A 189 -18.97 11.24 -9.99
C GLY A 189 -19.08 9.90 -9.27
N ALA A 190 -18.41 8.88 -9.84
CA ALA A 190 -18.19 7.59 -9.20
C ALA A 190 -16.92 7.65 -8.33
N TYR A 191 -17.06 7.30 -7.05
CA TYR A 191 -15.95 7.31 -6.09
C TYR A 191 -15.28 5.94 -6.04
N GLY A 192 -13.98 5.87 -6.31
CA GLY A 192 -13.19 4.64 -6.35
C GLY A 192 -12.80 4.07 -4.99
N GLY A 193 -13.32 4.63 -3.91
CA GLY A 193 -12.99 4.26 -2.54
C GLY A 193 -11.83 5.08 -1.97
N ASP A 194 -11.68 5.02 -0.64
CA ASP A 194 -10.63 5.75 0.07
C ASP A 194 -9.23 5.30 -0.40
N TYR A 195 -8.33 6.26 -0.61
CA TYR A 195 -6.95 6.10 -1.06
C TYR A 195 -6.74 5.54 -2.47
N SER A 196 -7.82 5.33 -3.24
CA SER A 196 -7.71 5.06 -4.69
C SER A 196 -7.08 6.25 -5.44
N ASN A 197 -6.42 5.98 -6.57
CA ASN A 197 -5.67 6.99 -7.34
C ASN A 197 -6.11 7.09 -8.80
N CYS A 198 -5.65 8.15 -9.47
CA CYS A 198 -6.03 8.50 -10.85
C CYS A 198 -5.01 8.13 -11.92
N ASP A 199 -3.82 7.69 -11.53
CA ASP A 199 -2.75 7.37 -12.46
C ASP A 199 -2.63 5.86 -12.64
N ALA A 200 -2.33 5.41 -13.87
CA ALA A 200 -2.04 4.01 -14.21
C ALA A 200 -0.75 3.45 -13.55
N GLY A 201 -0.11 4.22 -12.65
CA GLY A 201 1.09 3.82 -11.91
C GLY A 201 0.85 2.77 -10.81
N GLY A 202 -0.32 2.14 -10.80
CA GLY A 202 -0.78 1.23 -9.76
C GLY A 202 -1.31 1.98 -8.54
N PRO A 203 -2.28 1.42 -7.82
CA PRO A 203 -2.78 1.99 -6.56
C PRO A 203 -1.64 2.17 -5.55
N THR A 204 -1.80 3.08 -4.57
CA THR A 204 -0.88 3.17 -3.43
C THR A 204 -0.81 1.81 -2.74
N GLU A 205 0.38 1.23 -2.69
CA GLU A 205 0.63 -0.05 -2.03
C GLU A 205 0.87 0.16 -0.54
N PHE A 206 0.20 -0.64 0.28
CA PHE A 206 0.34 -0.62 1.73
C PHE A 206 1.02 -1.91 2.20
N ASP A 207 2.28 -1.77 2.60
CA ASP A 207 3.09 -2.87 3.13
C ASP A 207 2.99 -2.96 4.66
N TYR A 208 2.64 -4.15 5.15
CA TYR A 208 2.62 -4.51 6.55
C TYR A 208 3.48 -5.75 6.77
N SER A 209 4.13 -5.86 7.93
CA SER A 209 4.96 -7.01 8.23
C SER A 209 4.95 -7.38 9.70
N ALA A 210 5.21 -8.65 9.98
CA ALA A 210 5.46 -9.18 11.30
C ALA A 210 6.67 -10.13 11.26
N THR A 211 7.50 -10.08 12.30
CA THR A 211 8.69 -10.93 12.46
C THR A 211 8.58 -11.77 13.73
N PRO A 212 7.61 -12.70 13.80
CA PRO A 212 7.32 -13.42 15.04
C PRO A 212 8.50 -14.29 15.50
N ASN A 213 9.37 -14.74 14.58
CA ASN A 213 10.47 -15.68 14.87
C ASN A 213 9.99 -16.87 15.71
N ALA A 214 8.83 -17.42 15.33
CA ALA A 214 8.10 -18.37 16.15
C ALA A 214 8.29 -19.79 15.61
N PRO A 215 8.50 -20.79 16.49
CA PRO A 215 8.73 -22.16 16.07
C PRO A 215 7.44 -22.79 15.52
N ILE A 216 7.58 -23.47 14.39
CA ILE A 216 6.60 -24.40 13.84
C ILE A 216 7.00 -25.78 14.36
N GLY A 217 6.28 -26.24 15.40
CA GLY A 217 6.52 -27.55 15.99
C GLY A 217 5.89 -28.67 15.15
N ASP A 218 6.44 -29.87 15.30
CA ASP A 218 5.94 -31.10 14.71
C ASP A 218 4.47 -31.33 15.10
N LEU A 219 3.59 -31.53 14.11
CA LEU A 219 2.14 -31.65 14.28
C LEU A 219 1.53 -30.50 15.11
N ALA A 220 2.09 -29.30 15.00
CA ALA A 220 1.65 -28.12 15.72
C ALA A 220 1.39 -26.94 14.77
N SER A 221 0.73 -25.92 15.31
CA SER A 221 0.46 -24.67 14.60
C SER A 221 0.98 -23.47 15.36
N VAL A 222 1.29 -22.42 14.62
CA VAL A 222 1.68 -21.11 15.13
C VAL A 222 0.85 -20.04 14.45
N ASP A 223 0.35 -19.10 15.26
CA ASP A 223 -0.41 -17.95 14.77
C ASP A 223 0.44 -16.69 14.88
N SER A 224 0.34 -15.84 13.87
CA SER A 224 0.86 -14.48 13.90
C SER A 224 -0.17 -13.54 13.32
N THR A 225 -0.39 -12.40 13.97
CA THR A 225 -1.40 -11.42 13.56
C THR A 225 -0.75 -10.08 13.24
N ILE A 226 -1.04 -9.55 12.06
CA ILE A 226 -0.78 -8.16 11.67
C ILE A 226 -2.07 -7.37 11.93
N LEU A 227 -1.96 -6.28 12.69
CA LEU A 227 -3.06 -5.33 12.86
C LEU A 227 -2.97 -4.26 11.78
N VAL A 228 -3.88 -4.30 10.82
CA VAL A 228 -4.02 -3.28 9.77
C VAL A 228 -4.92 -2.17 10.31
N LEU A 229 -4.37 -0.96 10.40
CA LEU A 229 -5.10 0.21 10.90
C LEU A 229 -5.72 1.06 9.78
N ASP A 230 -5.21 0.91 8.56
CA ASP A 230 -5.77 1.57 7.39
C ASP A 230 -7.13 0.97 7.06
N SER A 231 -8.11 1.81 6.77
CA SER A 231 -9.43 1.38 6.32
C SER A 231 -9.65 1.84 4.90
N PHE A 232 -9.73 0.88 3.99
CA PHE A 232 -10.11 1.06 2.60
C PHE A 232 -10.74 -0.24 2.09
N THR A 233 -11.45 -0.17 0.97
CA THR A 233 -11.89 -1.38 0.28
C THR A 233 -10.66 -2.09 -0.28
N VAL A 234 -10.47 -3.37 0.01
CA VAL A 234 -9.39 -4.18 -0.57
C VAL A 234 -9.68 -4.41 -2.06
N GLY A 235 -8.67 -4.28 -2.91
CA GLY A 235 -8.77 -4.68 -4.32
C GLY A 235 -7.58 -5.46 -4.84
N ASP A 236 -6.57 -5.71 -3.99
CA ASP A 236 -5.50 -6.65 -4.24
C ASP A 236 -4.84 -7.04 -2.91
N VAL A 237 -4.40 -8.30 -2.78
CA VAL A 237 -3.75 -8.84 -1.59
C VAL A 237 -2.58 -9.73 -1.98
N ASN A 238 -1.38 -9.33 -1.59
CA ASN A 238 -0.18 -10.17 -1.63
C ASN A 238 0.25 -10.58 -0.22
N VAL A 239 0.70 -11.83 -0.07
CA VAL A 239 1.19 -12.39 1.20
C VAL A 239 2.65 -12.83 1.06
N ILE A 240 3.54 -12.17 1.78
CA ILE A 240 4.98 -12.50 1.78
C ILE A 240 5.25 -13.45 2.94
N VAL A 241 5.89 -14.61 2.71
CA VAL A 241 6.16 -15.61 3.75
C VAL A 241 7.59 -16.09 3.71
N ASN A 242 8.27 -16.08 4.85
CA ASN A 242 9.63 -16.57 5.03
C ASN A 242 9.70 -17.62 6.16
N ILE A 243 9.91 -18.87 5.76
CA ILE A 243 10.12 -20.05 6.61
C ILE A 243 11.35 -20.78 6.04
N PRO A 244 12.57 -20.37 6.40
CA PRO A 244 13.77 -20.80 5.68
C PRO A 244 14.24 -22.23 6.01
N ASP A 245 13.77 -22.80 7.12
CA ASP A 245 14.36 -23.98 7.78
C ASP A 245 13.40 -25.16 7.96
N HIS A 246 12.13 -25.04 7.53
CA HIS A 246 11.23 -26.19 7.58
C HIS A 246 11.65 -27.24 6.56
N THR A 247 11.99 -28.43 7.06
CA THR A 247 12.23 -29.60 6.22
C THR A 247 10.88 -30.12 5.72
N TYR A 248 10.74 -30.37 4.42
CA TYR A 248 9.50 -30.86 3.79
C TYR A 248 8.30 -29.90 3.90
N ILE A 249 8.31 -28.87 3.08
CA ILE A 249 7.24 -27.87 2.95
C ILE A 249 5.91 -28.45 2.42
N GLY A 250 5.91 -29.70 1.96
CA GLY A 250 4.69 -30.47 1.63
C GLY A 250 3.86 -30.85 2.85
N ASP A 251 4.35 -30.61 4.05
CA ASP A 251 3.59 -30.82 5.29
C ASP A 251 2.97 -29.54 5.82
N LEU A 252 3.39 -28.39 5.29
CA LEU A 252 2.86 -27.10 5.70
C LEU A 252 1.44 -26.86 5.19
N VAL A 253 0.62 -26.30 6.07
CA VAL A 253 -0.67 -25.68 5.76
C VAL A 253 -0.64 -24.24 6.25
N LEU A 254 -0.84 -23.28 5.35
CA LEU A 254 -0.97 -21.86 5.68
C LEU A 254 -2.43 -21.45 5.50
N LEU A 255 -3.01 -20.87 6.56
CA LEU A 255 -4.33 -20.26 6.56
C LEU A 255 -4.20 -18.76 6.78
N LEU A 256 -4.81 -17.96 5.91
CA LEU A 256 -4.97 -16.53 6.11
C LEU A 256 -6.41 -16.26 6.57
N GLN A 257 -6.54 -15.53 7.67
CA GLN A 257 -7.82 -15.10 8.22
C GLN A 257 -7.87 -13.57 8.27
N HIS A 258 -9.01 -13.02 7.84
CA HIS A 258 -9.37 -11.63 8.08
C HIS A 258 -10.87 -11.52 8.36
N GLU A 259 -11.22 -10.83 9.44
CA GLU A 259 -12.58 -10.80 9.98
C GLU A 259 -13.19 -12.22 10.13
N ALA A 260 -14.30 -12.51 9.43
CA ALA A 260 -14.98 -13.79 9.42
C ALA A 260 -14.48 -14.74 8.30
N SER A 261 -13.69 -14.24 7.36
CA SER A 261 -13.17 -15.00 6.22
C SER A 261 -11.86 -15.70 6.60
N GLN A 262 -11.74 -16.98 6.26
CA GLN A 262 -10.52 -17.75 6.46
C GLN A 262 -10.33 -18.74 5.30
N PHE A 263 -9.15 -18.70 4.68
CA PHE A 263 -8.84 -19.52 3.52
C PHE A 263 -7.43 -20.09 3.60
N SER A 264 -7.24 -21.29 3.03
CA SER A 264 -5.90 -21.83 2.84
C SER A 264 -5.24 -21.16 1.63
N ILE A 265 -4.01 -20.70 1.81
CA ILE A 265 -3.19 -20.08 0.76
C ILE A 265 -2.01 -20.97 0.35
N TRP A 266 -1.68 -21.96 1.20
CA TRP A 266 -0.77 -23.06 0.91
C TRP A 266 -1.32 -24.33 1.56
N TRP A 267 -1.52 -25.38 0.77
CA TRP A 267 -2.00 -26.67 1.24
C TRP A 267 -1.08 -27.79 0.77
N ARG A 268 -0.12 -28.15 1.61
CA ARG A 268 0.70 -29.36 1.48
C ARG A 268 1.35 -29.53 0.10
N TYR A 269 1.89 -28.43 -0.41
CA TYR A 269 2.43 -28.36 -1.77
C TYR A 269 3.97 -28.53 -1.79
N CYS A 270 4.53 -28.90 -2.93
CA CYS A 270 5.97 -29.16 -3.12
C CYS A 270 6.62 -30.34 -2.37
N SER A 271 5.81 -31.26 -1.83
CA SER A 271 6.25 -32.57 -1.34
C SER A 271 7.46 -32.50 -0.40
N PHE A 272 8.67 -32.84 -0.87
CA PHE A 272 9.89 -33.01 -0.07
C PHE A 272 10.86 -31.83 -0.17
N GLN A 273 10.45 -30.71 -0.77
CA GLN A 273 11.31 -29.53 -0.80
C GLN A 273 11.44 -28.92 0.61
N ASP A 274 12.54 -28.21 0.86
CA ASP A 274 12.80 -27.56 2.15
C ASP A 274 12.72 -26.04 1.97
N GLY A 275 12.18 -25.33 2.95
CA GLY A 275 12.17 -23.86 3.00
C GLY A 275 11.21 -23.14 2.04
N LEU A 276 10.64 -22.04 2.52
CA LEU A 276 9.77 -21.10 1.79
C LEU A 276 10.31 -19.68 1.92
N ASP A 277 10.52 -18.99 0.80
CA ASP A 277 10.75 -17.54 0.71
C ASP A 277 9.97 -17.00 -0.48
N ILE A 278 8.67 -16.82 -0.28
CA ILE A 278 7.69 -16.64 -1.36
C ILE A 278 6.86 -15.37 -1.18
N GLU A 279 6.39 -14.82 -2.29
CA GLU A 279 5.29 -13.86 -2.35
C GLU A 279 4.10 -14.57 -3.01
N LEU A 280 3.03 -14.77 -2.25
CA LEU A 280 1.78 -15.31 -2.75
C LEU A 280 0.93 -14.17 -3.31
N ASP A 281 0.51 -14.34 -4.55
CA ASP A 281 -0.15 -13.35 -5.39
C ASP A 281 -0.95 -14.12 -6.46
N ASP A 282 -2.26 -13.91 -6.57
CA ASP A 282 -3.08 -14.62 -7.54
C ASP A 282 -2.89 -14.16 -8.99
N GLU A 283 -2.16 -13.08 -9.26
CA GLU A 283 -1.61 -12.69 -10.56
C GLU A 283 -0.25 -13.36 -10.81
N GLY A 284 0.34 -13.95 -9.77
CA GLY A 284 1.63 -14.61 -9.81
C GLY A 284 1.73 -15.81 -10.74
N ALA A 285 2.96 -16.29 -10.93
CA ALA A 285 3.24 -17.48 -11.72
C ALA A 285 2.77 -18.76 -11.00
N PHE A 286 2.60 -19.87 -11.73
CA PHE A 286 2.38 -21.15 -11.07
C PHE A 286 3.59 -21.55 -10.20
N PRO A 287 3.38 -22.05 -8.97
CA PRO A 287 4.45 -22.44 -8.06
C PRO A 287 5.40 -23.48 -8.69
N VAL A 288 6.70 -23.14 -8.72
CA VAL A 288 7.77 -24.05 -9.13
C VAL A 288 8.52 -24.51 -7.89
N CYS A 289 8.50 -25.82 -7.64
CA CYS A 289 9.08 -26.40 -6.44
C CYS A 289 10.62 -26.42 -6.50
N SER A 290 11.26 -25.79 -5.51
CA SER A 290 12.71 -25.79 -5.29
C SER A 290 13.03 -25.77 -3.79
N SER A 291 14.30 -25.91 -3.41
CA SER A 291 14.74 -25.81 -2.00
C SER A 291 15.79 -24.70 -1.85
N PRO A 292 15.45 -23.52 -1.28
CA PRO A 292 14.10 -23.08 -0.92
C PRO A 292 13.20 -22.88 -2.13
N THR A 293 11.88 -22.97 -1.92
CA THR A 293 10.90 -22.54 -2.91
C THR A 293 10.82 -21.02 -2.84
N ILE A 294 11.08 -20.35 -3.96
CA ILE A 294 11.27 -18.90 -4.02
C ILE A 294 10.46 -18.24 -5.14
N GLY A 295 10.15 -16.96 -4.94
CA GLY A 295 9.60 -16.08 -5.96
C GLY A 295 8.14 -15.69 -5.74
N ASN A 296 7.61 -14.92 -6.69
CA ASN A 296 6.20 -14.54 -6.74
C ASN A 296 5.40 -15.65 -7.44
N MET A 297 4.36 -16.15 -6.77
CA MET A 297 3.56 -17.27 -7.25
C MET A 297 2.13 -17.27 -6.73
N LYS A 298 1.24 -17.98 -7.41
CA LYS A 298 -0.14 -18.20 -6.94
C LYS A 298 -0.18 -19.00 -5.66
N THR A 299 -1.30 -18.90 -4.95
CA THR A 299 -1.64 -19.83 -3.88
C THR A 299 -1.62 -21.27 -4.38
N ALA A 300 -1.17 -22.20 -3.53
CA ALA A 300 -0.72 -23.52 -3.99
C ALA A 300 -1.34 -24.66 -3.17
N GLY A 301 -1.82 -25.71 -3.85
CA GLY A 301 -2.37 -26.90 -3.19
C GLY A 301 -3.86 -27.12 -3.44
N PHE A 302 -4.34 -28.33 -3.16
CA PHE A 302 -5.67 -28.78 -3.58
C PHE A 302 -6.84 -28.02 -2.92
N PHE A 303 -6.67 -27.59 -1.67
CA PHE A 303 -7.70 -26.84 -0.94
C PHE A 303 -7.40 -25.34 -0.85
N SER A 304 -6.38 -24.87 -1.57
CA SER A 304 -6.01 -23.46 -1.56
C SER A 304 -6.98 -22.63 -2.38
N ARG A 305 -7.19 -21.39 -1.93
CA ARG A 305 -8.07 -20.38 -2.54
C ARG A 305 -7.24 -19.22 -3.04
N LEU A 306 -7.79 -18.43 -3.97
CA LEU A 306 -7.13 -17.21 -4.45
C LEU A 306 -7.19 -16.11 -3.40
N LEU A 307 -6.26 -15.15 -3.47
CA LEU A 307 -6.22 -14.02 -2.54
C LEU A 307 -7.29 -12.97 -2.89
N ALA A 308 -7.76 -12.89 -4.15
CA ALA A 308 -8.94 -12.12 -4.54
C ALA A 308 -10.25 -12.48 -3.81
N GLU A 309 -10.31 -13.57 -3.03
CA GLU A 309 -11.45 -13.84 -2.14
C GLU A 309 -11.60 -12.78 -1.01
N PHE A 310 -10.58 -11.94 -0.80
CA PHE A 310 -10.63 -10.81 0.13
C PHE A 310 -11.03 -9.47 -0.54
N ASP A 311 -11.12 -9.42 -1.87
CA ASP A 311 -11.45 -8.21 -2.60
C ASP A 311 -12.88 -7.73 -2.28
N GLY A 312 -13.06 -6.41 -2.26
CA GLY A 312 -14.30 -5.76 -1.87
C GLY A 312 -14.52 -5.69 -0.34
N GLY A 313 -13.73 -6.43 0.45
CA GLY A 313 -13.72 -6.34 1.91
C GLY A 313 -13.10 -5.04 2.44
N ASN A 314 -13.23 -4.79 3.75
CA ASN A 314 -12.46 -3.73 4.40
C ASN A 314 -11.03 -4.24 4.67
N SER A 315 -10.01 -3.40 4.54
CA SER A 315 -8.63 -3.74 4.89
C SER A 315 -8.35 -3.70 6.39
N ALA A 316 -9.11 -2.88 7.14
CA ALA A 316 -8.87 -2.64 8.55
C ALA A 316 -9.19 -3.86 9.43
N GLY A 317 -8.31 -4.17 10.38
CA GLY A 317 -8.53 -5.20 11.38
C GLY A 317 -7.36 -6.16 11.52
N GLY A 318 -7.59 -7.24 12.28
CA GLY A 318 -6.61 -8.30 12.45
C GLY A 318 -6.57 -9.18 11.21
N TRP A 319 -5.38 -9.31 10.61
CA TRP A 319 -5.07 -10.35 9.64
C TRP A 319 -4.18 -11.37 10.32
N THR A 320 -4.62 -12.63 10.38
CA THR A 320 -3.91 -13.70 11.08
C THR A 320 -3.43 -14.74 10.07
N LEU A 321 -2.12 -14.97 10.04
CA LEU A 321 -1.51 -16.11 9.37
C LEU A 321 -1.33 -17.23 10.39
N THR A 322 -2.02 -18.35 10.17
CA THR A 322 -1.78 -19.60 10.88
C THR A 322 -0.92 -20.50 10.01
N VAL A 323 0.22 -20.93 10.54
CA VAL A 323 1.12 -21.89 9.89
C VAL A 323 1.10 -23.17 10.70
N SER A 324 0.69 -24.28 10.07
CA SER A 324 0.68 -25.60 10.69
C SER A 324 1.61 -26.54 9.96
N ASP A 325 2.35 -27.33 10.71
CA ASP A 325 2.89 -28.58 10.21
C ASP A 325 1.85 -29.69 10.38
N ALA A 326 1.56 -30.42 9.30
CA ALA A 326 0.47 -31.38 9.22
C ALA A 326 0.93 -32.82 8.97
N ALA A 327 2.22 -33.12 9.12
CA ALA A 327 2.75 -34.47 9.13
C ALA A 327 3.89 -34.63 10.14
N SER A 328 4.11 -35.86 10.60
CA SER A 328 5.08 -36.10 11.65
C SER A 328 6.53 -36.06 11.16
N GLY A 329 7.41 -35.39 11.91
CA GLY A 329 8.86 -35.54 11.81
C GLY A 329 9.61 -34.28 11.41
N ASP A 330 8.89 -33.22 11.06
CA ASP A 330 9.45 -32.00 10.51
C ASP A 330 9.14 -30.79 11.39
N THR A 331 10.04 -29.82 11.41
CA THR A 331 9.91 -28.60 12.20
C THR A 331 10.55 -27.45 11.45
N GLY A 332 10.15 -26.22 11.77
CA GLY A 332 10.79 -25.02 11.22
C GLY A 332 10.48 -23.78 12.04
N THR A 333 10.69 -22.62 11.45
CA THR A 333 10.52 -21.32 12.09
C THR A 333 9.82 -20.36 11.14
N LEU A 334 8.69 -19.80 11.57
CA LEU A 334 8.12 -18.62 10.92
C LEU A 334 8.95 -17.40 11.32
N VAL A 335 9.90 -17.04 10.45
CA VAL A 335 10.81 -15.91 10.69
C VAL A 335 10.08 -14.60 10.48
N SER A 336 9.43 -14.45 9.34
CA SER A 336 8.68 -13.25 8.98
C SER A 336 7.55 -13.55 8.01
N TRP A 337 6.51 -12.74 8.06
CA TRP A 337 5.51 -12.66 7.01
C TRP A 337 5.01 -11.22 6.85
N GLY A 338 4.37 -10.92 5.74
CA GLY A 338 3.84 -9.60 5.44
C GLY A 338 2.59 -9.66 4.59
N LEU A 339 1.87 -8.53 4.62
CA LEU A 339 0.74 -8.25 3.76
C LEU A 339 1.07 -7.05 2.93
N ARG A 340 0.68 -7.12 1.67
CA ARG A 340 0.78 -6.04 0.73
C ARG A 340 -0.61 -5.85 0.17
N LEU A 341 -1.28 -4.83 0.68
CA LEU A 341 -2.66 -4.54 0.34
C LEU A 341 -2.68 -3.37 -0.62
N ARG A 342 -3.58 -3.44 -1.61
CA ARG A 342 -3.91 -2.27 -2.41
C ARG A 342 -5.41 -2.03 -2.36
N PRO A 343 -5.84 -0.76 -2.38
CA PRO A 343 -7.22 -0.46 -2.74
C PRO A 343 -7.47 -0.92 -4.19
N PRO A 344 -8.73 -1.05 -4.63
CA PRO A 344 -9.07 -1.24 -6.02
C PRO A 344 -8.16 -0.36 -6.89
N GLY A 345 -7.48 -1.00 -7.84
CA GLY A 345 -6.52 -0.33 -8.71
C GLY A 345 -7.13 0.91 -9.34
N ALA A 346 -6.26 1.82 -9.83
CA ALA A 346 -6.65 3.07 -10.47
C ALA A 346 -7.96 2.89 -11.24
N GLN A 347 -9.02 3.54 -10.76
CA GLN A 347 -10.30 3.42 -11.44
C GLN A 347 -10.07 4.00 -12.83
N ALA A 348 -9.99 3.12 -13.84
CA ALA A 348 -10.11 3.55 -15.21
C ALA A 348 -11.45 4.26 -15.26
N CYS A 349 -11.45 5.57 -15.49
CA CYS A 349 -12.68 6.33 -15.61
C CYS A 349 -13.48 5.98 -16.87
N ASP A 350 -13.08 4.90 -17.54
CA ASP A 350 -13.75 4.20 -18.63
C ASP A 350 -14.79 3.21 -18.08
N THR A 351 -15.73 3.66 -17.23
CA THR A 351 -16.75 2.77 -16.63
C THR A 351 -18.16 3.27 -16.81
N TYR A 352 -18.49 3.61 -18.06
CA TYR A 352 -19.87 3.42 -18.51
C TYR A 352 -20.05 1.94 -18.82
N ALA A 353 -21.21 1.37 -18.53
CA ALA A 353 -21.45 -0.04 -18.78
C ALA A 353 -21.29 -0.32 -20.28
N VAL A 354 -20.84 -1.52 -20.64
CA VAL A 354 -20.89 -1.97 -22.04
C VAL A 354 -22.34 -1.79 -22.53
N GLY A 355 -22.53 -1.06 -23.63
CA GLY A 355 -23.83 -0.63 -24.13
C GLY A 355 -24.29 0.79 -23.73
N ASP A 356 -23.65 1.49 -22.79
CA ASP A 356 -23.92 2.89 -22.45
C ASP A 356 -23.10 3.82 -23.35
N LEU A 357 -23.65 4.14 -24.52
CA LEU A 357 -22.97 4.81 -25.62
C LEU A 357 -23.23 6.32 -25.64
N ASN A 358 -24.18 6.81 -24.85
CA ASN A 358 -24.24 8.25 -24.56
C ASN A 358 -23.47 8.63 -23.30
N CYS A 359 -22.97 7.63 -22.56
CA CYS A 359 -22.20 7.82 -21.35
C CYS A 359 -22.98 8.62 -20.29
N ASP A 360 -24.25 8.28 -20.09
CA ASP A 360 -25.14 8.90 -19.09
C ASP A 360 -25.27 8.09 -17.79
N GLY A 361 -24.63 6.92 -17.73
CA GLY A 361 -24.60 6.03 -16.58
C GLY A 361 -25.70 4.96 -16.58
N ALA A 362 -26.50 4.83 -17.65
CA ALA A 362 -27.54 3.83 -17.75
C ALA A 362 -27.67 3.25 -19.16
N VAL A 363 -27.52 1.94 -19.32
CA VAL A 363 -27.82 1.25 -20.60
C VAL A 363 -29.33 1.23 -20.83
N ASN A 364 -29.82 2.09 -21.71
CA ASN A 364 -31.24 2.28 -21.96
C ASN A 364 -31.54 2.70 -23.42
N ILE A 365 -32.80 2.99 -23.72
CA ILE A 365 -33.25 3.34 -25.09
C ILE A 365 -32.50 4.55 -25.68
N LEU A 366 -31.94 5.42 -24.84
CA LEU A 366 -31.17 6.59 -25.26
C LEU A 366 -29.82 6.22 -25.86
N ASP A 367 -29.32 5.02 -25.64
CA ASP A 367 -28.06 4.50 -26.21
C ASP A 367 -28.21 3.99 -27.64
N ILE A 368 -29.45 3.79 -28.13
CA ILE A 368 -29.67 3.27 -29.49
C ILE A 368 -29.09 4.20 -30.55
N ASN A 369 -29.37 5.51 -30.46
CA ASN A 369 -28.87 6.45 -31.46
C ASN A 369 -27.34 6.56 -31.43
N PRO A 370 -26.70 6.74 -30.25
CA PRO A 370 -25.24 6.66 -30.13
C PRO A 370 -24.64 5.34 -30.64
N PHE A 371 -25.23 4.18 -30.33
CA PHE A 371 -24.80 2.87 -30.82
C PHE A 371 -24.87 2.78 -32.35
N THR A 372 -25.97 3.24 -32.96
CA THR A 372 -26.08 3.29 -34.42
C THR A 372 -25.05 4.23 -35.05
N LEU A 373 -24.71 5.34 -34.37
CA LEU A 373 -23.68 6.27 -34.82
C LEU A 373 -22.28 5.65 -34.73
N ALA A 374 -21.98 4.92 -33.64
CA ALA A 374 -20.71 4.21 -33.46
C ALA A 374 -20.47 3.19 -34.59
N LEU A 375 -21.51 2.47 -35.03
CA LEU A 375 -21.43 1.52 -36.15
C LEU A 375 -21.31 2.19 -37.52
N ALA A 376 -22.07 3.27 -37.75
CA ALA A 376 -22.18 3.88 -39.08
C ALA A 376 -21.10 4.91 -39.39
N ASP A 377 -20.65 5.66 -38.37
CA ASP A 377 -19.65 6.72 -38.47
C ASP A 377 -18.87 6.86 -37.15
N PRO A 378 -17.84 6.02 -36.94
CA PRO A 378 -16.99 6.09 -35.74
C PRO A 378 -16.35 7.47 -35.52
N ALA A 379 -15.99 8.17 -36.59
CA ALA A 379 -15.43 9.53 -36.50
C ALA A 379 -16.49 10.55 -36.07
N GLY A 380 -17.72 10.43 -36.59
CA GLY A 380 -18.87 11.21 -36.16
C GLY A 380 -19.29 10.92 -34.71
N TYR A 381 -19.20 9.66 -34.27
CA TYR A 381 -19.40 9.28 -32.87
C TYR A 381 -18.37 9.96 -31.97
N ALA A 382 -17.07 9.84 -32.27
CA ALA A 382 -16.01 10.48 -31.50
C ALA A 382 -16.13 12.02 -31.46
N ALA A 383 -16.67 12.63 -32.52
CA ALA A 383 -16.94 14.07 -32.54
C ALA A 383 -18.17 14.47 -31.68
N THR A 384 -19.16 13.58 -31.56
CA THR A 384 -20.42 13.84 -30.85
C THR A 384 -20.33 13.48 -29.37
N PHE A 385 -19.58 12.43 -29.03
CA PHE A 385 -19.36 11.90 -27.68
C PHE A 385 -17.86 11.81 -27.37
N PRO A 386 -17.13 12.94 -27.31
CA PRO A 386 -15.66 12.96 -27.22
C PRO A 386 -15.10 12.39 -25.91
N SER A 387 -15.94 12.26 -24.88
CA SER A 387 -15.59 11.68 -23.57
C SER A 387 -16.16 10.28 -23.34
N CYS A 388 -16.76 9.68 -24.38
CA CYS A 388 -17.38 8.37 -24.31
C CYS A 388 -16.55 7.37 -25.12
N ASP A 389 -16.11 6.28 -24.49
CA ASP A 389 -15.34 5.27 -25.19
C ASP A 389 -16.24 4.55 -26.20
N ILE A 390 -15.80 4.50 -27.46
CA ILE A 390 -16.51 3.79 -28.52
C ILE A 390 -16.44 2.27 -28.31
N ASN A 391 -15.44 1.76 -27.57
CA ASN A 391 -15.30 0.32 -27.30
C ASN A 391 -16.44 -0.23 -26.43
N LEU A 392 -17.23 0.63 -25.79
CA LEU A 392 -18.47 0.23 -25.12
C LEU A 392 -19.51 -0.36 -26.10
N ALA A 393 -19.31 -0.15 -27.40
CA ALA A 393 -20.11 -0.73 -28.48
C ALA A 393 -19.72 -2.17 -28.83
N ASP A 394 -18.54 -2.67 -28.41
CA ASP A 394 -18.16 -4.08 -28.55
C ASP A 394 -18.77 -4.87 -27.38
N ILE A 395 -19.97 -5.36 -27.62
CA ILE A 395 -20.81 -5.94 -26.56
C ILE A 395 -20.60 -7.45 -26.50
N ASN A 396 -20.11 -8.06 -27.58
CA ASN A 396 -19.79 -9.48 -27.62
C ASN A 396 -18.36 -9.80 -27.15
N GLY A 397 -17.48 -8.80 -27.04
CA GLY A 397 -16.12 -8.90 -26.51
C GLY A 397 -15.11 -9.49 -27.50
N ASP A 398 -15.35 -9.39 -28.80
CA ASP A 398 -14.46 -9.90 -29.85
C ASP A 398 -13.47 -8.84 -30.41
N HIS A 399 -13.47 -7.65 -29.81
CA HIS A 399 -12.69 -6.47 -30.18
C HIS A 399 -13.05 -5.87 -31.54
N SER A 400 -14.23 -6.19 -32.08
CA SER A 400 -14.75 -5.62 -33.33
C SER A 400 -16.12 -5.01 -33.08
N ILE A 401 -16.26 -3.71 -33.35
CA ILE A 401 -17.55 -3.02 -33.26
C ILE A 401 -18.27 -3.20 -34.60
N ASP A 402 -19.18 -4.17 -34.69
CA ASP A 402 -19.88 -4.49 -35.92
C ASP A 402 -21.34 -4.97 -35.72
N ILE A 403 -21.93 -5.53 -36.79
CA ILE A 403 -23.33 -5.97 -36.77
C ILE A 403 -23.59 -7.09 -35.74
N LEU A 404 -22.55 -7.81 -35.32
CA LEU A 404 -22.63 -8.89 -34.34
C LEU A 404 -22.93 -8.37 -32.92
N ASP A 405 -22.67 -7.09 -32.65
CA ASP A 405 -22.97 -6.44 -31.36
C ASP A 405 -24.43 -6.06 -31.18
N ILE A 406 -25.23 -6.01 -32.25
CA ILE A 406 -26.65 -5.59 -32.18
C ILE A 406 -27.47 -6.52 -31.28
N ASN A 407 -27.35 -7.83 -31.46
CA ASN A 407 -28.17 -8.78 -30.70
C ASN A 407 -27.80 -8.77 -29.20
N PRO A 408 -26.51 -8.78 -28.81
CA PRO A 408 -26.08 -8.52 -27.44
C PRO A 408 -26.57 -7.17 -26.89
N PHE A 409 -26.53 -6.10 -27.68
CA PHE A 409 -27.03 -4.78 -27.26
C PHE A 409 -28.53 -4.80 -26.94
N VAL A 410 -29.33 -5.41 -27.81
CA VAL A 410 -30.77 -5.57 -27.60
C VAL A 410 -31.05 -6.38 -26.34
N ALA A 411 -30.23 -7.38 -26.04
CA ALA A 411 -30.36 -8.16 -24.82
C ALA A 411 -30.15 -7.29 -23.57
N LEU A 412 -29.14 -6.41 -23.57
CA LEU A 412 -28.89 -5.45 -22.48
C LEU A 412 -30.09 -4.52 -22.24
N LEU A 413 -30.69 -4.00 -23.31
CA LEU A 413 -31.88 -3.13 -23.23
C LEU A 413 -33.13 -3.84 -22.69
N SER A 414 -33.18 -5.17 -22.79
CA SER A 414 -34.33 -5.98 -22.37
C SER A 414 -34.22 -6.53 -20.94
N GLY A 415 -33.06 -6.39 -20.30
CA GLY A 415 -32.77 -6.89 -18.95
C GLY A 415 -32.62 -5.81 -17.85
N GLY A 416 -32.77 -4.53 -18.21
CA GLY A 416 -32.70 -3.36 -17.30
C GLY A 416 -34.03 -2.95 -16.69
#